data_AF-A0A937SRA6-F1
#
_entry.id   AF-A0A937SRA6-F1
#
_cell.length_a   1.000
_cell.length_b   1.000
_cell.length_c   1.000
_cell.angle_alpha   90.00
_cell.angle_beta   90.00
_cell.angle_gamma   90.00
#
_symmetry.space_group_name_H-M   'P 1'
#
loop_
_entity.id
_entity.type
_entity.pdbx_description
1 polymer ?
#
loop_
_entity_poly.entity_id
_entity_poly.type
_entity_poly.pdbx_seq_one_letter_code
_entity_poly.pdbx_strand_id
1 'polypeptide(L)' 'MSTLKKVLRRSPNNLWAHVGLAIGYSSSDREEEARNEAIEILRIDPKFSLKHFGKRHMYKDQADTDRIAGALRKAGLK' A
#
# COMPACT_ATOMS: atom_id res chain seq x y z
N MET A 1 -11.71 -7.53 12.06
CA MET A 1 -11.55 -6.19 11.41
C MET A 1 -10.12 -5.72 11.60
N SER A 2 -9.32 -5.70 10.53
CA SER A 2 -7.93 -5.23 10.55
C SER A 2 -7.85 -3.78 11.02
N THR A 3 -6.86 -3.45 11.88
CA THR A 3 -6.69 -2.13 12.51
C THR A 3 -6.73 -0.97 11.50
N LEU A 4 -6.20 -1.18 10.29
CA LEU A 4 -6.20 -0.19 9.20
C LEU A 4 -7.61 0.18 8.71
N LYS A 5 -8.54 -0.77 8.61
CA LYS A 5 -9.94 -0.46 8.25
C LYS A 5 -10.61 0.44 9.31
N LYS A 6 -10.25 0.28 10.58
CA LYS A 6 -10.74 1.17 11.65
C LYS A 6 -10.16 2.59 11.53
N VAL A 7 -8.89 2.70 11.10
CA VAL A 7 -8.26 4.00 10.80
C VAL A 7 -8.98 4.66 9.62
N LEU A 8 -9.25 3.95 8.54
CA LEU A 8 -9.96 4.48 7.38
C LEU A 8 -11.38 4.95 7.70
N ARG A 9 -12.07 4.33 8.65
CA ARG A 9 -13.37 4.84 9.13
C ARG A 9 -13.29 6.23 9.77
N ARG A 10 -12.15 6.59 10.37
CA ARG A 10 -11.93 7.91 10.99
C ARG A 10 -11.22 8.88 10.06
N SER A 11 -10.40 8.35 9.15
CA SER A 11 -9.59 9.13 8.21
C SER A 11 -9.55 8.40 6.87
N PRO A 12 -10.60 8.54 6.03
CA PRO A 12 -10.71 7.82 4.76
C PRO A 12 -9.62 8.17 3.75
N ASN A 13 -8.91 9.28 3.93
CA ASN A 13 -7.82 9.70 3.06
C ASN A 13 -6.43 9.41 3.65
N ASN A 14 -6.33 8.47 4.61
CA ASN A 14 -5.04 8.11 5.19
C ASN A 14 -4.25 7.23 4.22
N LEU A 15 -3.33 7.86 3.48
CA LEU A 15 -2.48 7.22 2.47
C LEU A 15 -1.79 5.95 3.00
N TRP A 16 -1.21 6.00 4.20
CA TRP A 16 -0.47 4.87 4.78
C TRP A 16 -1.37 3.72 5.18
N ALA A 17 -2.62 3.99 5.57
CA ALA A 17 -3.59 2.95 5.85
C ALA A 17 -3.98 2.18 4.57
N HIS A 18 -4.17 2.89 3.44
CA HIS A 18 -4.38 2.24 2.15
C HIS A 18 -3.16 1.45 1.68
N VAL A 19 -1.94 2.00 1.82
CA VAL A 19 -0.70 1.26 1.53
C VAL A 19 -0.61 -0.04 2.33
N GLY A 20 -0.87 0.03 3.64
CA GLY A 20 -0.80 -1.16 4.49
C GLY A 20 -1.85 -2.22 4.12
N LEU A 21 -3.05 -1.80 3.70
CA LEU A 21 -4.07 -2.72 3.19
C LEU A 21 -3.69 -3.32 1.84
N ALA A 22 -3.17 -2.53 0.91
CA ALA A 22 -2.70 -3.02 -0.40
C ALA A 22 -1.62 -4.11 -0.23
N ILE A 23 -0.64 -3.88 0.66
CA ILE A 23 0.41 -4.87 0.99
C ILE A 23 -0.21 -6.13 1.61
N GLY A 24 -1.09 -5.97 2.59
CA GLY A 24 -1.73 -7.08 3.30
C GLY A 24 -2.58 -7.95 2.38
N TYR A 25 -3.36 -7.34 1.50
CA TYR A 25 -4.16 -8.05 0.51
C TYR A 25 -3.32 -8.73 -0.55
N SER A 26 -2.31 -8.05 -1.09
CA SER A 26 -1.41 -8.67 -2.07
C SER A 26 -0.63 -9.85 -1.49
N SER A 27 -0.24 -9.78 -0.21
CA SER A 27 0.43 -10.89 0.50
C SER A 27 -0.52 -12.04 0.86
N SER A 28 -1.83 -11.85 0.74
CA SER A 28 -2.86 -12.86 1.02
C SER A 28 -3.54 -13.35 -0.27
N ASP A 29 -2.93 -13.15 -1.44
CA ASP A 29 -3.48 -13.47 -2.77
C ASP A 29 -4.84 -12.82 -3.08
N ARG A 30 -5.19 -11.74 -2.39
CA ARG A 30 -6.43 -10.96 -2.58
C ARG A 30 -6.18 -9.80 -3.53
N GLU A 31 -5.84 -10.13 -4.78
CA GLU A 31 -5.35 -9.12 -5.75
C GLU A 31 -6.36 -8.02 -6.06
N GLU A 32 -7.64 -8.34 -6.18
CA GLU A 32 -8.68 -7.36 -6.51
C GLU A 32 -8.80 -6.29 -5.42
N GLU A 33 -8.80 -6.70 -4.16
CA GLU A 33 -8.82 -5.76 -3.03
C GLU A 33 -7.52 -4.96 -2.94
N ALA A 34 -6.37 -5.57 -3.25
CA ALA A 34 -5.11 -4.86 -3.32
C ALA A 34 -5.15 -3.75 -4.40
N ARG A 35 -5.71 -4.05 -5.58
CA ARG A 35 -5.90 -3.08 -6.67
C ARG A 35 -6.84 -1.94 -6.28
N ASN A 36 -7.93 -2.24 -5.56
CA ASN A 36 -8.84 -1.20 -5.06
C ASN A 36 -8.14 -0.24 -4.10
N GLU A 37 -7.32 -0.75 -3.19
CA GLU A 37 -6.53 0.11 -2.29
C GLU A 37 -5.45 0.91 -3.06
N ALA A 38 -4.86 0.33 -4.11
CA ALA A 38 -3.95 1.05 -5.00
C ALA A 38 -4.61 2.21 -5.75
N ILE A 39 -5.88 2.06 -6.16
CA ILE A 39 -6.66 3.15 -6.76
C ILE A 39 -6.84 4.28 -5.75
N GLU A 40 -7.17 3.96 -4.50
CA GLU A 40 -7.31 4.98 -3.44
C GLU A 40 -5.99 5.68 -3.14
N ILE A 41 -4.86 4.95 -3.14
CA ILE A 41 -3.51 5.53 -3.00
C ILE A 41 -3.27 6.58 -4.08
N LEU A 42 -3.56 6.27 -5.34
CA LEU A 42 -3.40 7.20 -6.46
C LEU A 42 -4.43 8.32 -6.46
N ARG A 43 -5.62 8.10 -5.89
CA ARG A 43 -6.63 9.16 -5.70
C ARG A 43 -6.14 10.20 -4.68
N ILE A 44 -5.46 9.76 -3.62
CA ILE A 44 -4.95 10.62 -2.54
C ILE A 44 -3.62 11.27 -2.93
N ASP A 45 -2.69 10.50 -3.48
CA ASP A 45 -1.40 10.96 -4.00
C ASP A 45 -1.21 10.48 -5.45
N PRO A 46 -1.64 11.28 -6.43
CA PRO A 46 -1.47 10.95 -7.85
C PRO A 46 -0.01 10.82 -8.29
N LYS A 47 0.94 11.32 -7.50
CA LYS A 47 2.38 11.23 -7.76
C LYS A 47 3.05 10.13 -6.94
N PHE A 48 2.27 9.27 -6.28
CA PHE A 48 2.79 8.14 -5.53
C PHE A 48 3.70 7.31 -6.43
N SER A 49 4.89 6.99 -5.91
CA SER A 49 5.92 6.28 -6.65
C SER A 49 6.63 5.30 -5.75
N LEU A 50 6.73 4.05 -6.20
CA LEU A 50 7.44 2.99 -5.47
C LEU A 50 8.91 3.35 -5.21
N LYS A 51 9.54 4.10 -6.13
CA LYS A 51 10.91 4.59 -5.98
C LYS A 51 11.06 5.57 -4.82
N HIS A 52 10.07 6.44 -4.60
CA HIS A 52 10.08 7.38 -3.47
C HIS A 52 9.64 6.69 -2.17
N PHE A 53 8.80 5.67 -2.27
CA PHE A 53 8.39 4.85 -1.14
C PHE A 53 9.56 4.07 -0.53
N GLY A 54 10.32 3.33 -1.36
CA GLY A 54 11.47 2.55 -0.89
C GLY A 54 12.59 3.40 -0.28
N LYS A 55 12.74 4.66 -0.72
CA LYS A 55 13.71 5.61 -0.16
C LYS A 55 13.35 6.17 1.22
N ARG A 56 12.08 6.07 1.65
CA ARG A 56 11.66 6.63 2.95
C ARG A 56 12.09 5.81 4.17
N HIS A 57 12.90 4.75 3.98
CA HIS A 57 13.40 3.90 5.08
C HIS A 57 12.32 3.48 6.08
N MET A 58 11.08 3.25 5.62
CA MET A 58 10.02 2.76 6.49
C MET A 58 10.27 1.32 6.95
N TYR A 59 11.07 0.57 6.19
CA TYR A 59 11.45 -0.80 6.48
C TYR A 59 12.97 -0.86 6.61
N LYS A 60 13.42 -1.51 7.68
CA LYS A 60 14.85 -1.59 8.05
C LYS A 60 15.62 -2.53 7.12
N ASP A 61 14.93 -3.48 6.51
CA ASP A 61 15.50 -4.46 5.60
C ASP A 61 15.15 -4.14 4.13
N GLN A 62 16.14 -4.29 3.27
CA GLN A 62 15.99 -4.14 1.83
C GLN A 62 15.14 -5.27 1.25
N ALA A 63 15.19 -6.47 1.82
CA ALA A 63 14.34 -7.59 1.42
C ALA A 63 12.85 -7.30 1.68
N ASP A 64 12.53 -6.67 2.81
CA ASP A 64 11.15 -6.24 3.11
C ASP A 64 10.70 -5.15 2.14
N THR A 65 11.58 -4.22 1.82
CA THR A 65 11.31 -3.14 0.86
C THR A 65 11.02 -3.71 -0.53
N ASP A 66 11.80 -4.68 -0.99
CA ASP A 66 11.62 -5.34 -2.28
C ASP A 66 10.33 -6.17 -2.32
N ARG A 67 10.01 -6.88 -1.22
CA ARG A 67 8.75 -7.62 -1.09
C ARG A 67 7.55 -6.69 -1.17
N ILE A 68 7.61 -5.57 -0.47
CA ILE A 68 6.53 -4.57 -0.44
C ILE A 68 6.39 -3.88 -1.81
N ALA A 69 7.51 -3.51 -2.44
CA ALA A 69 7.50 -2.96 -3.78
C ALA A 69 6.87 -3.94 -4.79
N GLY A 70 7.19 -5.24 -4.66
CA GLY A 70 6.56 -6.30 -5.45
C GLY A 70 5.05 -6.40 -5.22
N ALA A 71 4.61 -6.38 -3.96
CA ALA A 71 3.20 -6.43 -3.58
C ALA A 71 2.41 -5.23 -4.14
N LEU A 72 2.95 -4.02 -3.98
CA LEU A 72 2.34 -2.80 -4.51
C LEU A 72 2.34 -2.78 -6.05
N ARG A 73 3.37 -3.33 -6.70
CA ARG A 73 3.41 -3.50 -8.15
C ARG A 73 2.33 -4.45 -8.66
N LYS A 74 2.09 -5.58 -7.96
CA LYS A 74 0.97 -6.49 -8.25
C LYS A 74 -0.39 -5.80 -8.08
N ALA A 75 -0.48 -4.87 -7.13
CA ALA A 75 -1.65 -4.03 -6.94
C ALA A 75 -1.83 -2.93 -8.01
N GLY A 76 -0.90 -2.79 -8.96
CA GLY A 76 -0.99 -1.84 -10.08
C GLY A 76 -0.27 -0.51 -9.87
N LEU A 77 0.47 -0.36 -8.77
CA LEU A 77 1.29 0.83 -8.50
C LEU A 77 2.64 0.75 -9.23
N LYS A 78 3.17 1.90 -9.65
CA LYS A 78 4.41 2.01 -10.43
C LYS A 78 5.51 2.80 -9.70
#